data_AF-A0A2A7UH57-F1
#
_entry.id   AF-A0A2A7UH57-F1
#
_cell.length_a   1.000
_cell.length_b   1.000
_cell.length_c   1.000
_cell.angle_alpha   90.00
_cell.angle_beta   90.00
_cell.angle_gamma   90.00
#
_symmetry.space_group_name_H-M   'P 1'
#
loop_
_entity.id
_entity.type
_entity.pdbx_description
1 polymer ?
#
loop_
_entity_poly.entity_id
_entity_poly.type
_entity_poly.pdbx_seq_one_letter_code
_entity_poly.pdbx_strand_id
1 'polypeptide(L)'
;MADLKVELDRLRSASRSWSTEVATGLRNAATSIDELKYSAIQFGLFLGAWQSYSAAAVYVQDRLREGGTEADEVAAALLKVADTYEQQQAGQSRATTELTGDMEFTI
;
A
#
# COMPACT_ATOMS: atom_id res chain seq x y z
N MET A 1 19.67 3.78 -18.88
CA MET A 1 19.77 3.60 -17.41
C MET A 1 19.08 4.71 -16.63
N ALA A 2 19.11 5.98 -17.08
CA ALA A 2 18.40 7.08 -16.43
C ALA A 2 16.86 6.86 -16.37
N ASP A 3 16.26 6.39 -17.47
CA ASP A 3 14.81 6.10 -17.50
C ASP A 3 14.41 5.06 -16.46
N LEU A 4 15.05 3.87 -16.47
CA LEU A 4 14.78 2.83 -15.47
C LEU A 4 14.86 3.36 -14.04
N LYS A 5 15.87 4.16 -13.70
CA LYS A 5 15.97 4.77 -12.36
C LYS A 5 14.76 5.66 -12.03
N VAL A 6 14.33 6.49 -12.98
CA VAL A 6 13.12 7.33 -12.84
C VAL A 6 11.87 6.48 -12.64
N GLU A 7 11.71 5.38 -13.38
CA GLU A 7 10.60 4.45 -13.20
C GLU A 7 10.61 3.78 -11.81
N LEU A 8 11.78 3.35 -11.31
CA LEU A 8 11.90 2.77 -9.97
C LEU A 8 11.61 3.78 -8.87
N ASP A 9 12.05 5.03 -9.03
CA ASP A 9 11.75 6.11 -8.09
C ASP A 9 10.24 6.43 -8.06
N ARG A 10 9.55 6.35 -9.21
CA ARG A 10 8.09 6.46 -9.29
C ARG A 10 7.39 5.32 -8.56
N LEU A 11 7.83 4.07 -8.74
CA LEU A 11 7.27 2.92 -8.00
C LEU A 11 7.45 3.08 -6.49
N ARG A 12 8.61 3.56 -6.04
CA ARG A 12 8.87 3.85 -4.62
C ARG A 12 8.03 5.00 -4.08
N SER A 13 7.77 6.02 -4.90
CA SER A 13 6.86 7.11 -4.53
C SER A 13 5.42 6.61 -4.42
N ALA A 14 4.95 5.83 -5.39
CA ALA A 14 3.62 5.25 -5.38
C ALA A 14 3.43 4.31 -4.18
N SER A 15 4.42 3.44 -3.90
CA SER A 15 4.45 2.59 -2.71
C SER A 15 4.24 3.40 -1.42
N ARG A 16 4.99 4.50 -1.26
CA ARG A 16 4.85 5.39 -0.12
C ARG A 16 3.45 6.01 -0.03
N SER A 17 2.91 6.55 -1.12
CA SER A 17 1.56 7.13 -1.10
C SER A 17 0.49 6.09 -0.73
N TRP A 18 0.61 4.84 -1.20
CA TRP A 18 -0.31 3.76 -0.81
C TRP A 18 -0.26 3.46 0.68
N SER A 19 0.92 3.37 1.30
CA SER A 19 1.03 3.06 2.73
C SER A 19 0.76 4.27 3.63
N THR A 20 1.29 5.45 3.30
CA THR A 20 1.23 6.62 4.20
C THR A 20 -0.03 7.43 4.05
N GLU A 21 -0.58 7.53 2.83
CA GLU A 21 -1.77 8.35 2.57
C GLU A 21 -3.02 7.48 2.52
N VAL A 22 -3.04 6.46 1.66
CA VAL A 22 -4.25 5.64 1.43
C VAL A 22 -4.54 4.75 2.64
N ALA A 23 -3.59 3.92 3.06
CA ALA A 23 -3.81 2.99 4.16
C ALA A 23 -4.11 3.73 5.48
N THR A 24 -3.37 4.81 5.78
CA THR A 24 -3.64 5.69 6.92
C THR A 24 -5.01 6.35 6.82
N GLY A 25 -5.37 6.89 5.66
CA GLY A 25 -6.68 7.54 5.44
C GLY A 25 -7.85 6.59 5.68
N LEU A 26 -7.74 5.35 5.18
CA LEU A 26 -8.75 4.31 5.39
C LEU A 26 -8.86 3.90 6.87
N ARG A 27 -7.73 3.74 7.56
CA ARG A 27 -7.73 3.42 9.00
C ARG A 27 -8.29 4.56 9.85
N ASN A 28 -7.96 5.80 9.52
CA ASN A 28 -8.51 6.97 10.20
C ASN A 28 -10.03 7.06 9.99
N ALA A 29 -10.50 6.86 8.76
CA ALA A 29 -11.94 6.81 8.46
C ALA A 29 -12.63 5.68 9.23
N ALA A 30 -12.00 4.50 9.35
CA ALA A 30 -12.53 3.41 10.15
C ALA A 30 -12.67 3.78 11.64
N THR A 31 -11.70 4.53 12.18
CA THR A 31 -11.75 5.04 13.57
C THR A 31 -12.88 6.06 13.73
N SER A 32 -13.07 6.98 12.78
CA SER A 32 -14.14 7.98 12.84
C SER A 32 -15.55 7.37 12.82
N ILE A 33 -15.74 6.13 12.33
CA ILE A 33 -17.04 5.45 12.41
C ILE A 33 -17.44 5.13 13.84
N ASP A 34 -16.50 5.00 14.78
CA ASP A 34 -16.86 4.77 16.19
C ASP A 34 -17.69 5.93 16.77
N GLU A 35 -17.49 7.16 16.29
CA GLU A 35 -18.29 8.32 16.66
C GLU A 35 -19.75 8.24 16.18
N LEU A 36 -19.99 7.46 15.13
CA LEU A 36 -21.31 7.27 14.53
C LEU A 36 -22.08 6.13 15.24
N LYS A 37 -21.45 5.33 16.09
CA LYS A 37 -22.13 4.21 16.76
C LYS A 37 -22.98 4.69 17.93
N TYR A 38 -24.23 5.04 17.64
CA TYR A 38 -25.24 5.29 18.67
C TYR A 38 -25.64 4.00 19.41
N SER A 39 -25.97 4.15 20.68
CA SER A 39 -26.56 3.10 21.52
C SER A 39 -28.04 2.90 21.23
N ALA A 40 -28.55 1.71 21.57
CA ALA A 40 -29.96 1.38 21.47
C ALA A 40 -30.84 2.38 22.27
N ILE A 41 -30.34 2.86 23.41
CA ILE A 41 -31.03 3.83 24.27
C ILE A 41 -31.21 5.18 23.54
N GLN A 42 -30.19 5.63 22.80
CA GLN A 42 -30.27 6.88 22.02
C GLN A 42 -31.28 6.79 20.87
N PHE A 43 -31.57 5.59 20.37
CA PHE A 43 -32.58 5.36 19.33
C PHE A 43 -34.00 5.14 19.88
N GLY A 44 -34.16 4.90 21.19
CA GLY A 44 -35.45 4.80 21.85
C GLY A 44 -36.39 3.78 21.19
N LEU A 45 -37.55 4.25 20.69
CA LEU A 45 -38.57 3.40 20.07
C LEU A 45 -38.15 2.83 18.69
N PHE A 46 -37.07 3.34 18.09
CA PHE A 46 -36.61 2.96 16.76
C PHE A 46 -35.60 1.81 16.76
N LEU A 47 -35.74 0.84 17.68
CA LEU A 47 -34.78 -0.28 17.83
C LEU A 47 -34.53 -1.08 16.55
N GLY A 48 -35.56 -1.29 15.71
CA GLY A 48 -35.39 -1.97 14.43
C GLY A 48 -34.50 -1.17 13.46
N ALA A 49 -34.66 0.14 13.42
CA ALA A 49 -33.80 1.02 12.62
C ALA A 49 -32.37 1.08 13.21
N TRP A 50 -32.25 1.07 14.54
CA TRP A 50 -30.97 1.01 15.24
C TRP A 50 -30.16 -0.22 14.86
N GLN A 51 -30.76 -1.42 14.85
CA GLN A 51 -30.04 -2.65 14.47
C GLN A 51 -29.46 -2.56 13.06
N SER A 52 -30.26 -2.15 12.07
CA SER A 52 -29.81 -1.99 10.69
C SER A 52 -28.71 -0.93 10.57
N TYR A 53 -28.87 0.20 11.27
CA TYR A 53 -27.89 1.28 11.30
C TYR A 53 -26.55 0.83 11.90
N SER A 54 -26.58 0.20 13.08
CA SER A 54 -25.38 -0.31 13.75
C SER A 54 -24.69 -1.39 12.94
N ALA A 55 -25.44 -2.30 12.30
CA ALA A 55 -24.87 -3.31 11.42
C ALA A 55 -24.18 -2.69 10.20
N ALA A 56 -24.80 -1.67 9.58
CA ALA A 56 -24.18 -0.95 8.47
C ALA A 56 -22.91 -0.22 8.90
N ALA A 57 -22.91 0.44 10.06
CA ALA A 57 -21.72 1.11 10.60
C ALA A 57 -20.57 0.13 10.83
N VAL A 58 -20.84 -1.03 11.43
CA VAL A 58 -19.84 -2.09 11.63
C VAL A 58 -19.31 -2.59 10.28
N TYR A 59 -20.18 -2.89 9.32
CA TYR A 59 -19.78 -3.35 8.01
C TYR A 59 -18.85 -2.36 7.29
N VAL A 60 -19.20 -1.06 7.29
CA VAL A 60 -18.35 -0.04 6.66
C VAL A 60 -17.01 0.08 7.39
N GLN A 61 -16.99 0.03 8.73
CA GLN A 61 -15.74 0.06 9.49
C GLN A 61 -14.82 -1.11 9.15
N ASP A 62 -15.36 -2.32 9.08
CA ASP A 62 -14.59 -3.52 8.73
C ASP A 62 -14.04 -3.40 7.31
N ARG A 63 -14.85 -2.88 6.38
CA ARG A 63 -14.43 -2.66 4.99
C ARG A 63 -13.30 -1.65 4.84
N LEU A 64 -13.33 -0.58 5.63
CA LEU A 64 -12.25 0.40 5.65
C LEU A 64 -10.96 -0.18 6.27
N ARG A 65 -11.07 -0.99 7.32
CA ARG A 65 -9.91 -1.67 7.93
C ARG A 65 -9.24 -2.63 6.95
N GLU A 66 -10.03 -3.48 6.29
CA GLU A 66 -9.52 -4.39 5.28
C GLU A 66 -8.90 -3.60 4.11
N GLY A 67 -9.57 -2.57 3.60
CA GLY A 67 -9.01 -1.72 2.55
C GLY A 67 -7.67 -1.08 2.94
N GLY A 68 -7.48 -0.72 4.22
CA GLY A 68 -6.20 -0.24 4.73
C GLY A 68 -5.10 -1.31 4.70
N THR A 69 -5.43 -2.57 5.01
CA THR A 69 -4.51 -3.70 4.88
C THR A 69 -4.14 -3.95 3.42
N GLU A 70 -5.13 -4.02 2.52
CA GLU A 70 -4.92 -4.23 1.08
C GLU A 70 -4.05 -3.10 0.46
N ALA A 71 -4.23 -1.85 0.92
CA ALA A 71 -3.40 -0.73 0.51
C ALA A 71 -1.93 -0.91 0.89
N ASP A 72 -1.64 -1.47 2.07
CA ASP A 72 -0.26 -1.80 2.47
C ASP A 72 0.31 -2.96 1.64
N GLU A 73 -0.51 -3.93 1.25
CA GLU A 73 -0.07 -5.02 0.35
C GLU A 73 0.31 -4.49 -1.03
N VAL A 74 -0.47 -3.54 -1.58
CA VAL A 74 -0.12 -2.84 -2.82
C VAL A 74 1.19 -2.07 -2.64
N ALA A 75 1.36 -1.34 -1.54
CA ALA A 75 2.60 -0.64 -1.25
C ALA A 75 3.81 -1.59 -1.21
N ALA A 76 3.67 -2.74 -0.53
CA ALA A 76 4.72 -3.74 -0.43
C ALA A 76 5.06 -4.37 -1.79
N ALA A 77 4.06 -4.66 -2.61
CA ALA A 77 4.25 -5.19 -3.96
C ALA A 77 5.04 -4.22 -4.85
N LEU A 78 4.67 -2.92 -4.84
CA LEU A 78 5.35 -1.88 -5.61
C LEU A 78 6.82 -1.72 -5.19
N LEU A 79 7.08 -1.72 -3.87
CA LEU A 79 8.44 -1.64 -3.33
C LEU A 79 9.27 -2.86 -3.74
N LYS A 80 8.71 -4.06 -3.60
CA LYS A 80 9.37 -5.31 -3.98
C LYS A 80 9.75 -5.33 -5.45
N VAL A 81 8.86 -4.87 -6.33
CA VAL A 81 9.13 -4.75 -7.77
C VAL A 81 10.30 -3.79 -8.00
N ALA A 82 10.27 -2.61 -7.38
CA ALA A 82 11.34 -1.62 -7.53
C ALA A 82 12.71 -2.18 -7.09
N ASP A 83 12.76 -2.83 -5.92
CA ASP A 83 14.00 -3.38 -5.38
C ASP A 83 14.52 -4.56 -6.19
N THR A 84 13.63 -5.39 -6.72
CA THR A 84 14.02 -6.52 -7.60
C THR A 84 14.69 -6.02 -8.87
N TYR A 85 14.12 -5.00 -9.53
CA TYR A 85 14.70 -4.45 -10.76
C TYR A 85 16.03 -3.72 -10.50
N GLU A 86 16.16 -3.01 -9.38
CA GLU A 86 17.43 -2.37 -8.99
C GLU A 86 18.54 -3.41 -8.77
N GLN A 87 18.22 -4.52 -8.09
CA GLN A 87 19.16 -5.63 -7.88
C GLN A 87 19.57 -6.29 -9.20
N GLN A 88 18.62 -6.51 -10.11
CA GLN A 88 18.91 -7.05 -11.44
C GLN A 88 19.83 -6.13 -12.24
N GLN A 89 19.60 -4.81 -12.19
CA GLN A 89 20.46 -3.84 -12.87
C GLN A 89 21.88 -3.83 -12.28
N ALA A 90 22.02 -3.87 -10.96
CA ALA A 90 23.32 -3.95 -10.31
C ALA A 90 24.08 -5.24 -10.68
N GLY A 91 23.37 -6.37 -10.78
CA GLY A 91 23.94 -7.64 -11.22
C GLY A 91 24.41 -7.62 -12.67
N GLN A 92 23.57 -7.12 -13.58
CA GLN A 92 23.93 -6.99 -15.00
C GLN A 92 25.14 -6.07 -15.22
N SER A 93 25.19 -4.93 -14.50
CA SER A 93 26.30 -3.99 -14.61
C SER A 93 27.63 -4.62 -14.19
N ARG A 94 27.65 -5.45 -13.13
CA ARG A 94 28.86 -6.16 -12.67
C ARG A 94 29.34 -7.17 -13.71
N ALA A 95 28.42 -7.99 -14.23
CA ALA A 95 28.73 -8.99 -15.24
C ALA A 95 29.33 -8.35 -16.51
N THR A 96 28.79 -7.21 -16.95
CA THR A 96 29.38 -6.48 -18.09
C THR A 96 30.77 -5.94 -17.80
N THR A 97 31.05 -5.44 -16.59
CA THR A 97 32.39 -4.95 -16.22
C THR A 97 33.42 -6.07 -16.21
N GLU A 98 33.06 -7.25 -15.67
CA GLU A 98 33.94 -8.44 -15.68
C GLU A 98 34.26 -8.88 -17.11
N LEU A 99 33.24 -9.01 -17.96
CA LEU A 99 33.42 -9.39 -19.37
C LEU A 99 34.27 -8.38 -20.15
N THR A 100 34.13 -7.09 -19.87
CA THR A 100 34.91 -6.04 -20.56
C THR A 100 36.37 -6.06 -20.10
N GLY A 101 36.62 -6.26 -18.79
CA GLY A 101 37.97 -6.40 -18.24
C GLY A 101 38.69 -7.62 -18.82
N ASP A 102 38.03 -8.78 -18.88
CA ASP A 102 38.62 -10.00 -19.45
C ASP A 102 38.97 -9.85 -20.94
N MET A 103 38.18 -9.08 -21.70
CA MET A 103 38.50 -8.79 -23.11
C MET A 103 39.69 -7.84 -23.26
N GLU A 104 39.89 -6.85 -22.38
CA GLU A 104 41.06 -5.95 -22.41
C GLU A 104 42.38 -6.66 -22.09
N PHE A 105 42.36 -7.72 -21.27
CA PHE A 105 43.56 -8.51 -20.95
C PHE A 105 43.96 -9.53 -22.03
N THR A 106 43.11 -9.77 -23.04
CA THR A 106 43.30 -10.82 -24.05
C THR A 106 43.78 -10.28 -25.41
N ILE A 107 43.96 -8.96 -25.56
CA ILE A 107 44.52 -8.28 -26.75
C ILE A 107 45.91 -7.74 -26.44
#